data_AF-A0A7Y5V3N3-F1
#
_entry.id   AF-A0A7Y5V3N3-F1
#
_cell.length_a   1.000
_cell.length_b   1.000
_cell.length_c   1.000
_cell.angle_alpha   90.00
_cell.angle_beta   90.00
_cell.angle_gamma   90.00
#
_symmetry.space_group_name_H-M   'P 1'
#
loop_
_entity.id
_entity.type
_entity.pdbx_description
1 polymer ?
#
loop_
_entity_poly.entity_id
_entity_poly.type
_entity_poly.pdbx_seq_one_letter_code
_entity_poly.pdbx_strand_id
1 'polypeptide(L)' 'CARLEAAARALLDERYPSMVWHDVHAVPLDGGYALTLHVAMSGSLTLERAHAVAEGAELLLRSELPRLARVTIHTEPPEE' A
#
# COMPACT_ATOMS: atom_id res chain seq x y z
N CYS A 1 13.20 8.26 -5.44
CA CYS A 1 11.94 7.60 -5.03
C CYS A 1 11.88 7.34 -3.53
N ALA A 2 12.97 6.92 -2.89
CA ALA A 2 13.10 6.67 -1.44
C ALA A 2 12.25 7.54 -0.48
N ARG A 3 12.20 8.87 -0.65
CA ARG A 3 11.38 9.74 0.21
C ARG A 3 9.87 9.45 0.08
N LEU A 4 9.39 9.18 -1.13
CA LEU A 4 7.99 8.87 -1.40
C LEU A 4 7.62 7.50 -0.86
N GLU A 5 8.49 6.51 -1.04
CA GLU A 5 8.33 5.16 -0.48
C GLU A 5 8.27 5.20 1.05
N ALA A 6 9.19 5.93 1.69
CA ALA A 6 9.19 6.10 3.15
C ALA A 6 7.93 6.82 3.66
N ALA A 7 7.45 7.84 2.95
CA ALA A 7 6.22 8.54 3.33
C ALA A 7 4.98 7.65 3.18
N ALA A 8 4.89 6.89 2.08
CA ALA A 8 3.82 5.92 1.87
C ALA A 8 3.81 4.87 2.97
N ARG A 9 4.99 4.29 3.27
CA ARG A 9 5.14 3.30 4.34
C ARG A 9 4.70 3.84 5.70
N ALA A 10 5.19 5.01 6.09
CA ALA A 10 4.85 5.62 7.38
C ALA A 10 3.33 5.88 7.52
N LEU A 11 2.69 6.40 6.46
CA LEU A 11 1.26 6.65 6.45
C LEU A 11 0.43 5.37 6.60
N LEU A 12 0.86 4.29 5.95
CA LEU A 12 0.19 2.99 6.04
C LEU A 12 0.34 2.36 7.41
N ASP A 13 1.54 2.40 7.99
CA ASP A 13 1.79 1.89 9.35
C ASP A 13 0.97 2.67 10.41
N GLU A 14 0.81 3.99 10.23
CA GLU A 14 -0.02 4.81 11.12
C GLU A 14 -1.50 4.48 11.01
N ARG A 15 -2.02 4.29 9.79
CA ARG A 15 -3.45 4.12 9.53
C ARG A 15 -3.94 2.67 9.62
N TYR A 16 -3.03 1.72 9.43
CA TYR A 16 -3.29 0.28 9.46
C TYR A 16 -2.25 -0.44 10.32
N PRO A 17 -2.20 -0.17 11.64
CA PRO A 17 -1.16 -0.70 12.53
C PRO A 17 -1.18 -2.24 12.68
N SER A 18 -2.30 -2.88 12.32
CA SER A 18 -2.45 -4.34 12.36
C SER A 18 -2.06 -5.03 11.04
N MET A 19 -1.64 -4.27 10.02
CA MET A 19 -1.25 -4.80 8.72
C MET A 19 0.27 -4.70 8.56
N VAL A 20 0.87 -5.71 7.94
CA VAL A 20 2.30 -5.71 7.66
C VAL A 20 2.51 -5.33 6.21
N TRP A 21 2.94 -4.09 5.98
CA TRP A 21 3.28 -3.60 4.65
C TRP A 21 4.76 -3.93 4.33
N HIS A 22 5.08 -4.24 3.08
CA HIS A 22 6.47 -4.49 2.66
C HIS A 22 6.64 -4.28 1.15
N ASP A 23 7.88 -4.39 0.69
CA ASP A 23 8.28 -4.25 -0.71
C ASP A 23 7.72 -2.98 -1.38
N VAL A 24 7.85 -1.84 -0.69
CA VAL A 24 7.32 -0.56 -1.16
C VAL A 24 8.29 0.04 -2.19
N HIS A 25 7.86 0.07 -3.44
CA HIS A 25 8.66 0.58 -4.57
C HIS A 25 7.90 1.64 -5.34
N ALA A 26 8.54 2.80 -5.57
CA ALA A 26 7.98 3.84 -6.42
C ALA A 26 8.81 4.01 -7.69
N VAL A 27 8.15 3.88 -8.84
CA VAL A 27 8.75 4.11 -10.16
C VAL A 27 8.20 5.38 -10.78
N PRO A 28 9.02 6.20 -11.46
CA PRO A 28 8.53 7.37 -12.17
C PRO A 28 7.61 6.95 -13.33
N LEU A 29 6.53 7.71 -13.53
CA LEU A 29 5.59 7.60 -14.63
C LEU A 29 5.42 8.99 -15.27
N ASP A 30 4.96 9.04 -16.52
CA ASP A 30 4.47 10.28 -17.10
C ASP A 30 3.35 10.87 -16.22
N GLY A 31 3.59 12.07 -15.66
CA GLY A 31 2.65 12.73 -14.75
C GLY A 31 2.73 12.35 -13.26
N GLY A 32 3.72 11.56 -12.81
CA GLY A 32 3.90 11.29 -11.38
C GLY A 32 4.75 10.06 -11.06
N TYR A 33 4.30 9.28 -10.09
CA TYR A 33 4.90 8.00 -9.71
C TYR A 33 3.85 6.91 -9.68
N ALA A 34 4.24 5.70 -10.07
CA ALA A 34 3.50 4.49 -9.76
C ALA A 34 4.13 3.84 -8.52
N LEU A 35 3.30 3.55 -7.52
CA LEU A 35 3.71 2.84 -6.30
C LEU A 35 3.21 1.40 -6.36
N THR A 36 4.10 0.46 -6.10
CA THR A 36 3.76 -0.94 -5.88
C THR A 36 4.18 -1.32 -4.46
N LEU A 37 3.34 -2.07 -3.78
CA LEU A 37 3.62 -2.55 -2.43
C LEU A 37 2.83 -3.82 -2.13
N HIS A 38 3.30 -4.54 -1.12
CA HIS A 38 2.71 -5.78 -0.66
C HIS A 38 2.18 -5.60 0.77
N VAL A 39 1.17 -6.39 1.11
CA VAL A 39 0.62 -6.45 2.46
C VAL A 39 0.35 -7.90 2.84
N ALA A 40 0.98 -8.32 3.95
CA ALA A 40 0.72 -9.60 4.58
C ALA A 40 -0.53 -9.48 5.45
N MET A 41 -1.54 -10.31 5.18
CA MET A 41 -2.80 -10.35 5.91
C MET A 41 -3.05 -11.72 6.50
N SER A 42 -3.66 -11.81 7.68
CA SER A 42 -4.04 -13.11 8.27
C SER A 42 -4.86 -13.95 7.30
N GLY A 43 -4.53 -15.24 7.15
CA GLY A 43 -5.32 -16.18 6.36
C GLY A 43 -6.75 -16.40 6.90
N SER A 44 -7.05 -15.95 8.12
CA SER A 44 -8.40 -15.91 8.69
C SER A 44 -9.23 -14.71 8.24
N LEU A 45 -8.63 -13.74 7.53
CA LEU A 45 -9.33 -12.58 6.99
C LEU A 45 -10.16 -13.00 5.76
N THR A 46 -11.40 -12.52 5.67
CA THR A 46 -12.20 -12.79 4.46
C THR A 46 -11.62 -12.03 3.28
N LEU A 47 -11.78 -12.59 2.07
CA LEU A 47 -11.36 -11.95 0.82
C LEU A 47 -11.96 -10.54 0.67
N GLU A 48 -13.22 -10.36 1.05
CA GLU A 48 -13.90 -9.06 1.04
C GLU A 48 -13.19 -8.04 1.94
N ARG A 49 -12.78 -8.44 3.15
CA ARG A 49 -12.06 -7.57 4.08
C ARG A 49 -10.66 -7.25 3.58
N ALA A 50 -9.97 -8.22 2.97
CA ALA A 50 -8.68 -7.99 2.34
C ALA A 50 -8.78 -6.94 1.23
N HIS A 51 -9.78 -7.07 0.35
CA HIS A 51 -10.04 -6.08 -0.69
C HIS A 51 -10.39 -4.70 -0.13
N ALA A 52 -11.25 -4.63 0.89
CA ALA A 52 -11.63 -3.35 1.51
C ALA A 52 -10.42 -2.63 2.14
N VAL A 53 -9.49 -3.37 2.75
CA VAL A 53 -8.25 -2.80 3.29
C VAL A 53 -7.35 -2.31 2.16
N ALA A 54 -7.14 -3.10 1.11
CA ALA A 54 -6.33 -2.70 -0.03
C ALA A 54 -6.90 -1.46 -0.74
N GLU A 55 -8.21 -1.44 -1.03
CA GLU A 55 -8.88 -0.30 -1.66
C GLU A 55 -8.79 0.97 -0.77
N GLY A 56 -9.06 0.82 0.53
CA GLY A 56 -8.94 1.93 1.47
C GLY A 56 -7.52 2.50 1.56
N ALA A 57 -6.52 1.62 1.56
CA ALA A 57 -5.12 2.02 1.57
C ALA A 57 -4.71 2.71 0.26
N GLU A 58 -5.19 2.22 -0.88
CA GLU A 58 -4.96 2.85 -2.19
C GLU A 58 -5.50 4.29 -2.23
N LEU A 59 -6.76 4.47 -1.81
CA LEU A 59 -7.42 5.77 -1.77
C LEU A 59 -6.71 6.74 -0.82
N LEU A 60 -6.32 6.26 0.36
CA LEU A 60 -5.55 7.03 1.34
C LEU A 60 -4.23 7.53 0.74
N LEU A 61 -3.46 6.63 0.14
CA LEU A 61 -2.16 6.97 -0.46
C LEU A 61 -2.33 8.01 -1.58
N ARG A 62 -3.34 7.85 -2.44
CA ARG A 62 -3.60 8.81 -3.52
C ARG A 62 -4.07 10.17 -3.00
N SER A 63 -4.81 10.21 -1.89
CA SER A 63 -5.28 11.44 -1.26
C SER A 63 -4.14 12.22 -0.61
N GLU A 64 -3.32 11.55 0.20
CA GLU A 64 -2.27 12.20 0.99
C GLU A 64 -0.98 12.43 0.18
N LEU A 65 -0.75 11.62 -0.86
CA LEU A 65 0.42 11.70 -1.72
C LEU A 65 -0.02 11.97 -3.17
N PRO A 66 -0.41 13.22 -3.52
CA PRO A 66 -0.93 13.56 -4.86
C PRO A 66 0.09 13.37 -5.99
N ARG A 67 1.36 13.09 -5.67
CA ARG A 67 2.39 12.70 -6.65
C ARG A 67 2.24 11.26 -7.14
N LEU A 68 1.41 10.44 -6.48
CA LEU A 68 1.09 9.08 -6.87
C LEU A 68 -0.01 9.09 -7.93
N ALA A 69 0.39 8.84 -9.18
CA ALA A 69 -0.52 8.72 -10.31
C ALA A 69 -1.21 7.34 -10.31
N ARG A 70 -0.52 6.31 -9.80
CA ARG A 70 -1.00 4.93 -9.74
C ARG A 70 -0.49 4.25 -8.47
N VAL A 71 -1.33 3.44 -7.86
CA VAL A 71 -0.98 2.60 -6.71
C VAL A 71 -1.44 1.18 -7.01
N THR A 72 -0.64 0.18 -6.66
CA THR A 72 -0.97 -1.23 -6.85
C THR A 72 -0.54 -1.98 -5.59
N ILE A 73 -1.51 -2.58 -4.90
CA ILE A 73 -1.30 -3.30 -3.65
C ILE A 73 -1.52 -4.79 -3.89
N HIS A 74 -0.53 -5.60 -3.59
CA HIS A 74 -0.62 -7.06 -3.62
C HIS A 74 -0.97 -7.57 -2.22
N THR A 75 -2.09 -8.28 -2.11
CA THR A 75 -2.49 -8.93 -0.85
C THR A 75 -1.95 -10.35 -0.83
N GLU A 76 -1.12 -10.63 0.16
CA GLU A 76 -0.46 -11.92 0.33
C GLU A 76 -0.93 -12.58 1.64
N PRO A 77 -1.02 -13.92 1.70
CA PRO A 77 -1.12 -14.61 2.97
C PRO A 77 0.14 -14.33 3.82
N PRO A 78 0.07 -14.47 5.15
CA PRO A 78 1.25 -14.34 5.98
C PRO A 78 2.18 -15.51 5.67
N GLU A 79 3.49 -15.25 5.62
CA GLU A 79 4.48 -16.33 5.56
C GLU A 79 4.33 -17.19 6.84
N GLU A 80 4.21 -18.52 6.67
CA GLU A 80 3.99 -19.50 7.76
C GLU A 80 5.17 -19.60 8.73
#